data_AF-A0A2I8VH07-F1
#
_entry.id   AF-A0A2I8VH07-F1
#
_cell.length_a   1.000
_cell.length_b   1.000
_cell.length_c   1.000
_cell.angle_alpha   90.00
_cell.angle_beta   90.00
_cell.angle_gamma   90.00
#
_symmetry.space_group_name_H-M   'P 1'
#
loop_
_entity.id
_entity.type
_entity.pdbx_description
1 polymer ?
#
loop_
_entity_poly.entity_id
_entity_poly.type
_entity_poly.pdbx_seq_one_letter_code
_entity_poly.pdbx_strand_id
1 'polypeptide(L)'
;MSRQVIELDDEVDRWKWVCPKGHRSWEPTNHHFWCAKCASHYEADGVFHQLRNLATGDLYERDEVELQTPAGPYSDRFGQEGSA
;
A
#
# COMPACT_ATOMS: atom_id res chain seq x y z
N MET A 1 9.48 -4.21 -14.96
CA MET A 1 8.81 -4.64 -13.71
C MET A 1 7.42 -4.04 -13.74
N SER A 2 6.39 -4.86 -13.59
CA SER A 2 5.00 -4.47 -13.85
C SER A 2 4.40 -3.82 -12.62
N ARG A 3 4.23 -2.49 -12.63
CA ARG A 3 3.59 -1.76 -11.52
C ARG A 3 2.12 -2.14 -11.42
N GLN A 4 1.66 -2.53 -10.22
CA GLN A 4 0.27 -2.89 -9.95
C GLN A 4 -0.51 -1.66 -9.53
N VAL A 5 -1.57 -1.34 -10.26
CA VAL A 5 -2.47 -0.24 -9.89
C VAL A 5 -3.46 -0.76 -8.84
N ILE A 6 -3.61 0.00 -7.76
CA ILE A 6 -4.54 -0.23 -6.67
C ILE A 6 -5.54 0.92 -6.67
N GLU A 7 -6.78 0.65 -7.06
CA GLU A 7 -7.85 1.64 -6.98
C GLU A 7 -8.39 1.68 -5.55
N LEU A 8 -8.07 2.74 -4.80
CA LEU A 8 -8.43 2.87 -3.39
C LEU A 8 -9.92 3.11 -3.14
N ASP A 9 -10.64 3.56 -4.18
CA ASP A 9 -12.10 3.74 -4.20
C ASP A 9 -12.85 2.45 -4.55
N ASP A 10 -12.21 1.57 -5.34
CA ASP A 10 -12.78 0.28 -5.68
C ASP A 10 -12.61 -0.68 -4.48
N GLU A 11 -13.71 -0.92 -3.77
CA GLU A 11 -13.71 -1.78 -2.60
C GLU A 11 -13.22 -3.19 -2.92
N VAL A 12 -13.52 -3.71 -4.11
CA VAL A 12 -13.15 -5.06 -4.54
C VAL A 12 -11.65 -5.16 -4.76
N ASP A 13 -11.06 -4.18 -5.43
CA ASP A 13 -9.63 -4.14 -5.68
C ASP A 13 -8.86 -3.91 -4.39
N ARG A 14 -9.25 -2.90 -3.61
CA ARG A 14 -8.67 -2.61 -2.30
C ARG A 14 -8.70 -3.82 -1.36
N TRP A 15 -9.75 -4.63 -1.38
CA TRP A 15 -9.89 -5.81 -0.53
C TRP A 15 -8.91 -6.94 -0.84
N LYS A 16 -8.37 -7.00 -2.06
CA LYS A 16 -7.34 -7.97 -2.44
C LYS A 16 -6.01 -7.64 -1.76
N TRP A 17 -5.76 -6.37 -1.46
CA TRP A 17 -4.50 -5.94 -0.86
C TRP A 17 -4.57 -5.99 0.66
N VAL A 18 -3.57 -6.61 1.28
CA VAL A 18 -3.45 -6.75 2.73
C VAL A 18 -2.02 -6.52 3.20
N CYS A 19 -1.84 -6.23 4.48
CA CYS A 19 -0.51 -6.19 5.07
C CYS A 19 0.16 -7.58 5.00
N PRO A 20 1.48 -7.70 5.21
CA PRO A 20 2.19 -8.98 5.17
C PRO A 20 1.64 -10.05 6.14
N LYS A 21 0.98 -9.60 7.22
CA LYS A 21 0.30 -10.47 8.19
C LYS A 21 -1.13 -10.87 7.81
N GLY A 22 -1.69 -10.28 6.74
CA GLY A 22 -3.03 -10.61 6.23
C GLY A 22 -4.16 -9.66 6.67
N HIS A 23 -3.84 -8.51 7.28
CA HIS A 23 -4.85 -7.54 7.70
C HIS A 23 -5.23 -6.57 6.57
N ARG A 24 -6.54 -6.28 6.44
CA ARG A 24 -7.09 -5.26 5.51
C ARG A 24 -7.06 -3.84 6.08
N SER A 25 -6.73 -3.68 7.35
CA SER A 25 -6.65 -2.38 8.04
C SER A 25 -5.33 -1.65 7.73
N TRP A 26 -4.86 -1.73 6.49
CA TRP A 26 -3.68 -1.01 6.05
C TRP A 26 -4.07 0.33 5.44
N GLU A 27 -3.20 1.31 5.63
CA GLU A 27 -3.35 2.67 5.14
C GLU A 27 -2.04 3.10 4.47
N PRO A 28 -2.11 3.69 3.26
CA PRO A 28 -0.95 4.27 2.63
C PRO A 28 -0.58 5.58 3.34
N THR A 29 0.68 5.66 3.78
CA THR A 29 1.30 6.85 4.38
C THR A 29 2.46 7.30 3.50
N ASN A 30 3.09 8.44 3.85
CA ASN A 30 4.26 8.99 3.15
C ASN A 30 5.37 7.92 2.96
N HIS A 31 5.54 7.41 1.75
CA HIS A 31 6.53 6.39 1.34
C HIS A 31 6.45 5.00 2.03
N HIS A 32 5.49 4.76 2.92
CA HIS A 32 5.30 3.46 3.57
C HIS A 32 3.81 3.14 3.75
N PHE A 33 3.53 1.89 4.07
CA PHE A 33 2.22 1.45 4.51
C PHE A 33 2.22 1.30 6.01
N TRP A 34 1.07 1.59 6.61
CA TRP A 34 0.85 1.43 8.03
C TRP A 34 -0.37 0.53 8.25
N CYS A 35 -0.36 -0.30 9.29
CA CYS A 35 -1.53 -1.09 9.64
C CYS A 35 -1.89 -0.88 11.10
N ALA A 36 -3.10 -0.36 11.33
CA ALA A 36 -3.66 -0.10 12.66
C ALA A 36 -3.68 -1.37 13.54
N LYS A 37 -4.03 -2.53 12.96
CA LYS A 37 -4.02 -3.80 13.71
C LYS A 37 -2.61 -4.21 14.12
N CYS A 38 -1.63 -4.10 13.22
CA CYS A 38 -0.26 -4.46 13.54
C CYS A 38 0.34 -3.50 14.58
N ALA A 39 0.12 -2.20 14.45
CA ALA A 39 0.58 -1.19 15.40
C ALA A 39 -0.07 -1.32 16.79
N SER A 40 -1.25 -1.93 16.87
CA SER A 40 -1.90 -2.25 18.15
C SER A 40 -1.23 -3.40 18.90
N HIS A 41 -0.34 -4.17 18.27
CA HIS A 41 0.41 -5.24 18.92
C HIS A 41 1.81 -4.75 19.33
N TYR A 42 2.20 -4.99 20.58
CA TYR A 42 3.49 -4.55 21.13
C TYR A 42 4.72 -5.12 20.40
N GLU A 43 4.55 -6.25 19.70
CA GLU A 43 5.62 -6.98 19.03
C GLU A 43 5.83 -6.54 17.56
N ALA A 44 5.00 -5.64 17.02
CA ALA A 44 5.08 -5.21 15.62
C ALA A 44 4.93 -3.69 15.48
N ASP A 45 5.83 -3.07 14.71
CA ASP A 45 5.86 -1.61 14.51
C ASP A 45 4.67 -1.10 13.66
N GLY A 46 3.95 -2.00 13.00
CA GLY A 46 2.80 -1.68 12.14
C GLY A 46 3.17 -0.96 10.83
N VAL A 47 4.39 -0.49 10.69
CA VAL A 47 4.98 0.08 9.48
C VAL A 47 5.59 -1.01 8.59
N PHE A 48 5.36 -0.94 7.28
CA PHE A 48 5.90 -1.86 6.28
C PHE A 48 5.90 -1.22 4.89
N HIS A 49 6.73 -1.75 3.97
CA HIS A 49 6.85 -1.23 2.61
C HIS A 49 6.27 -2.17 1.55
N GLN A 50 5.62 -3.26 1.96
CA GLN A 50 5.15 -4.29 1.05
C GLN A 50 3.68 -4.63 1.29
N LEU A 51 2.89 -4.72 0.23
CA LEU A 51 1.53 -5.23 0.29
C LEU A 51 1.47 -6.64 -0.27
N ARG A 52 0.66 -7.47 0.37
CA ARG A 52 0.34 -8.80 -0.12
C ARG A 52 -0.95 -8.75 -0.92
N ASN A 53 -0.93 -9.30 -2.13
CA ASN A 53 -2.13 -9.53 -2.90
C ASN A 53 -2.74 -10.88 -2.49
N LEU A 54 -3.97 -10.90 -1.96
CA LEU A 54 -4.69 -12.11 -1.56
C LEU A 54 -5.13 -12.95 -2.76
N ALA A 55 -5.33 -12.35 -3.93
CA ALA A 55 -5.78 -13.06 -5.12
C ALA A 55 -4.65 -13.91 -5.71
N THR A 56 -3.41 -13.41 -5.72
CA THR A 56 -2.24 -14.13 -6.27
C THR A 56 -1.36 -14.75 -5.18
N GLY A 57 -1.38 -14.19 -3.98
CA GLY A 57 -0.53 -14.57 -2.85
C GLY A 57 0.81 -13.82 -2.77
N ASP A 58 1.15 -13.03 -3.79
CA ASP A 58 2.44 -12.36 -3.95
C ASP A 58 2.58 -11.12 -3.06
N LEU A 59 3.83 -10.76 -2.78
CA LEU A 59 4.21 -9.52 -2.10
C LEU A 59 4.74 -8.53 -3.13
N TYR A 60 4.26 -7.29 -3.06
CA TYR A 60 4.66 -6.19 -3.92
C TYR A 60 5.21 -5.06 -3.06
N GLU A 61 6.36 -4.51 -3.45
CA GLU A 61 6.94 -3.34 -2.78
C GLU A 61 6.17 -2.06 -3.09
N ARG A 62 6.38 -1.01 -2.29
CA ARG A 62 5.74 0.29 -2.47
C ARG A 62 6.00 0.89 -3.86
N ASP A 63 7.21 0.73 -4.38
CA ASP A 63 7.57 1.18 -5.73
C ASP A 63 6.93 0.34 -6.85
N GLU A 64 6.52 -0.88 -6.53
CA GLU A 64 5.84 -1.79 -7.45
C GLU A 64 4.32 -1.59 -7.47
N VAL A 65 3.77 -0.73 -6.61
CA VAL A 65 2.33 -0.43 -6.58
C VAL A 65 2.06 1.05 -6.85
N GLU A 66 0.97 1.32 -7.56
CA GLU A 66 0.45 2.66 -7.81
C GLU A 66 -0.90 2.79 -7.15
N LEU A 67 -1.03 3.72 -6.21
CA LEU A 67 -2.28 3.96 -5.51
C LEU A 67 -3.06 5.00 -6.28
N GLN A 68 -4.24 4.65 -6.77
CA GLN A 68 -5.14 5.58 -7.46
C GLN A 68 -6.33 5.93 -6.58
N THR A 69 -6.70 7.20 -6.58
CA THR A 69 -7.91 7.71 -5.92
C THR A 69 -8.78 8.40 -6.97
N PRO A 70 -10.08 8.63 -6.69
CA PRO A 70 -10.95 9.33 -7.64
C PRO A 70 -10.48 10.77 -7.90
N ALA A 71 -9.72 11.34 -6.97
CA ALA A 71 -9.13 12.66 -7.08
C ALA A 71 -7.83 12.69 -7.92
N GLY A 72 -7.34 11.53 -8.39
CA GLY A 72 -6.09 11.36 -9.13
C GLY A 72 -5.15 10.33 -8.50
N PRO A 73 -3.97 10.09 -9.09
CA PRO A 73 -2.96 9.24 -8.48
C PRO A 73 -2.62 9.79 -7.09
N TYR A 74 -2.59 8.91 -6.08
CA TYR A 74 -2.10 9.25 -4.76
C TYR A 74 -0.59 9.48 -4.88
N SER A 75 -0.24 10.72 -5.18
CA SER A 75 1.13 11.18 -5.17
C SER A 75 1.46 11.58 -3.72
N ASP A 76 2.37 10.85 -3.08
CA ASP A 76 3.11 11.42 -1.95
C ASP A 76 3.63 12.77 -2.42
N ARG A 77 3.27 13.83 -1.72
CA ARG A 77 3.53 15.22 -2.14
C ARG A 77 5.03 15.59 -2.21
N PHE A 78 5.91 14.59 -2.10
CA PHE A 78 7.37 14.66 -2.07
C PHE A 78 8.07 13.78 -3.14
N GLY A 79 7.35 13.28 -4.14
CA GLY A 79 7.93 12.50 -5.24
C GLY A 79 8.37 13.32 -6.47
N GLN A 80 8.92 14.52 -6.30
CA GLN A 80 9.51 15.28 -7.41
C GLN A 80 10.86 15.87 -7.03
N GLU A 81 11.81 15.01 -6.68
CA GLU A 81 13.24 15.37 -6.78
C GLU A 81 13.83 14.57 -7.94
N GLY A 82 13.97 15.26 -9.07
CA GLY A 82 14.71 14.77 -10.22
C GLY A 82 14.05 15.12 -11.54
N SER A 83 14.33 16.33 -12.05
CA SER A 83 14.75 16.51 -13.46
C SER A 83 15.21 17.94 -13.71
N ALA A 84 16.49 18.03 -14.14
CA ALA A 84 17.22 19.13 -14.78
C ALA A 84 17.84 20.21 -13.90
#